data_AF-A0A972RAG4-F1
#
_entry.id   AF-A0A972RAG4-F1
#
_cell.length_a   1.000
_cell.length_b   1.000
_cell.length_c   1.000
_cell.angle_alpha   90.00
_cell.angle_beta   90.00
_cell.angle_gamma   90.00
#
_symmetry.space_group_name_H-M   'P 1'
#
loop_
_entity.id
_entity.type
_entity.pdbx_description
1 polymer ?
#
loop_
_entity_poly.entity_id
_entity_poly.type
_entity_poly.pdbx_seq_one_letter_code
_entity_poly.pdbx_strand_id
1 'polypeptide(L)'
;MSKENKHILMLAGFFGLYFLLNRLFFADIYYFINDIVNLYFISFLLAYIIVGIPLLGFVYTSNNKSILKPLGLEGNALKAVLYSFLFTIPMFAGSGIISGFSFGISGERFWFYCVFAAFFEELYYRGIFFGQLYRKTRLGFLPALFFSAVVFASLHLYQSNAFYTMLGIFLTTFLGAGLFAWLYVEWGYNLWISIAMHFFMNLSWEIFSISENALGNLSANWFRLVTIVLAIGTTIILKKRKGLGLAITKKTLFVK
;
A
#
# COMPACT_ATOMS: atom_id res chain seq x y z
N MET A 1 -23.05 19.37 -11.63
CA MET A 1 -22.03 18.31 -11.42
C MET A 1 -22.64 17.20 -10.57
N SER A 2 -22.50 15.91 -10.96
CA SER A 2 -23.04 14.80 -10.16
C SER A 2 -22.34 14.71 -8.78
N LYS A 3 -23.01 14.10 -7.78
CA LYS A 3 -22.42 13.87 -6.46
C LYS A 3 -21.10 13.09 -6.53
N GLU A 4 -21.02 12.16 -7.48
CA GLU A 4 -19.84 11.33 -7.75
C GLU A 4 -18.70 12.16 -8.34
N ASN A 5 -18.95 12.97 -9.36
CA ASN A 5 -17.93 13.84 -9.94
C ASN A 5 -17.42 14.85 -8.91
N LYS A 6 -18.29 15.37 -8.05
CA LYS A 6 -17.90 16.23 -6.92
C LYS A 6 -16.96 15.49 -5.97
N HIS A 7 -17.28 14.24 -5.62
CA HIS A 7 -16.46 13.43 -4.73
C HIS A 7 -15.07 13.14 -5.34
N ILE A 8 -15.01 12.81 -6.63
CA ILE A 8 -13.74 12.58 -7.35
C ILE A 8 -12.88 13.85 -7.34
N LEU A 9 -13.45 15.00 -7.70
CA LEU A 9 -12.71 16.27 -7.72
C LEU A 9 -12.23 16.68 -6.32
N MET A 10 -13.07 16.51 -5.29
CA MET A 10 -12.66 16.79 -3.92
C MET A 10 -11.53 15.86 -3.50
N LEU A 11 -11.64 14.54 -3.74
CA LEU A 11 -10.59 13.59 -3.42
C LEU A 11 -9.27 13.95 -4.11
N ALA A 12 -9.30 14.27 -5.40
CA ALA A 12 -8.13 14.72 -6.15
C ALA A 12 -7.54 16.01 -5.57
N GLY A 13 -8.37 16.99 -5.21
CA GLY A 13 -7.95 18.24 -4.59
C GLY A 13 -7.31 18.04 -3.21
N PHE A 14 -7.89 17.20 -2.35
CA PHE A 14 -7.33 16.85 -1.04
C PHE A 14 -6.04 16.04 -1.16
N PHE A 15 -5.92 15.16 -2.16
CA PHE A 15 -4.65 14.50 -2.48
C PHE A 15 -3.59 15.48 -2.97
N GLY A 16 -3.95 16.42 -3.85
CA GLY A 16 -3.05 17.49 -4.28
C GLY A 16 -2.55 18.34 -3.12
N LEU A 17 -3.44 18.70 -2.20
CA LEU A 17 -3.07 19.42 -0.97
C LEU A 17 -2.14 18.58 -0.09
N TYR A 18 -2.43 17.29 0.12
CA TYR A 18 -1.54 16.39 0.85
C TYR A 18 -0.15 16.32 0.22
N PHE A 19 -0.06 16.18 -1.11
CA PHE A 19 1.23 16.18 -1.81
C PHE A 19 2.00 17.48 -1.61
N LEU A 20 1.31 18.62 -1.70
CA LEU A 20 1.91 19.93 -1.48
C LEU A 20 2.44 20.07 -0.05
N LEU A 21 1.62 19.70 0.95
CA LEU A 21 2.02 19.76 2.35
C LEU A 21 3.19 18.82 2.66
N ASN A 22 3.14 17.58 2.14
CA ASN A 22 4.21 16.62 2.29
C ASN A 22 5.51 17.12 1.64
N ARG A 23 5.43 17.75 0.46
CA ARG A 23 6.61 18.28 -0.24
C ARG A 23 7.21 19.50 0.46
N LEU A 24 6.38 20.40 0.98
CA LEU A 24 6.84 21.68 1.52
C LEU A 24 7.19 21.61 3.01
N PHE A 25 6.47 20.82 3.81
CA PHE A 25 6.53 20.93 5.27
C PHE A 25 6.91 19.63 5.98
N PHE A 26 6.98 18.48 5.30
CA PHE A 26 7.23 17.21 5.99
C PHE A 26 8.56 17.22 6.77
N ALA A 27 9.64 17.67 6.11
CA ALA A 27 10.96 17.73 6.74
C ALA A 27 10.97 18.68 7.93
N ASP A 28 10.43 19.89 7.77
CA ASP A 28 10.37 20.89 8.84
C ASP A 28 9.56 20.38 10.05
N ILE A 29 8.40 19.76 9.80
CA ILE A 29 7.57 19.15 10.85
C ILE A 29 8.34 18.00 11.53
N TYR A 30 8.99 17.14 10.75
CA TYR A 30 9.77 16.03 11.27
C TYR A 30 10.90 16.51 12.19
N TYR A 31 11.72 17.45 11.73
CA TYR A 31 12.86 17.96 12.51
C TYR A 31 12.39 18.72 13.75
N PHE A 32 11.36 19.57 13.60
CA PHE A 32 10.75 20.27 14.75
C PHE A 32 10.29 19.30 15.84
N ILE A 33 9.60 18.21 15.48
CA ILE A 33 9.16 17.19 16.44
C ILE A 33 10.36 16.43 17.00
N ASN A 34 11.35 16.12 16.17
CA ASN A 34 12.53 15.38 16.59
C ASN A 34 13.39 16.15 17.59
N ASP A 35 13.48 17.47 17.47
CA ASP A 35 14.17 18.34 18.42
C ASP A 35 13.51 18.30 19.82
N ILE A 36 12.22 17.97 19.88
CA ILE A 36 11.45 17.87 21.13
C ILE A 36 11.47 16.43 21.69
N VAL A 37 11.18 15.44 20.83
CA VAL A 37 10.93 14.05 21.24
C VAL A 37 12.23 13.22 21.27
N ASN A 38 13.20 13.57 20.43
CA ASN A 38 14.47 12.85 20.26
C ASN A 38 14.31 11.34 19.95
N LEU A 39 13.24 10.98 19.23
CA LEU A 39 12.96 9.61 18.78
C LEU A 39 12.48 9.64 17.33
N TYR A 40 13.39 9.37 16.38
CA TYR A 40 13.14 9.51 14.94
C TYR A 40 11.85 8.83 14.46
N PHE A 41 11.54 7.64 14.97
CA PHE A 41 10.37 6.88 14.53
C PHE A 41 9.06 7.53 15.00
N ILE A 42 9.03 8.12 16.20
CA ILE A 42 7.87 8.88 16.68
C ILE A 42 7.72 10.16 15.88
N SER A 43 8.82 10.88 15.66
CA SER A 43 8.83 12.12 14.88
C SER A 43 8.30 11.89 13.47
N PHE A 44 8.72 10.82 12.82
CA PHE A 44 8.29 10.46 11.49
C PHE A 44 6.81 10.03 11.44
N LEU A 45 6.36 9.20 12.39
CA LEU A 45 4.97 8.82 12.54
C LEU A 45 4.06 10.05 12.67
N LEU A 46 4.43 10.98 13.56
CA LEU A 46 3.67 12.20 13.80
C LEU A 46 3.69 13.13 12.58
N ALA A 47 4.85 13.30 11.92
CA ALA A 47 4.94 14.10 10.70
C ALA A 47 4.00 13.58 9.61
N TYR A 48 3.98 12.27 9.36
CA TYR A 48 3.05 11.64 8.42
C TYR A 48 1.59 11.90 8.80
N ILE A 49 1.22 11.70 10.07
CA ILE A 49 -0.14 11.96 10.54
C ILE A 49 -0.53 13.42 10.28
N ILE A 50 0.35 14.38 10.62
CA ILE A 50 0.09 15.81 10.48
C ILE A 50 -0.11 16.20 9.02
N VAL A 51 0.79 15.83 8.12
CA VAL A 51 0.62 16.15 6.68
C VAL A 51 -0.59 15.42 6.08
N GLY A 52 -0.97 14.27 6.64
CA GLY A 52 -2.13 13.48 6.25
C GLY A 52 -3.48 13.98 6.80
N ILE A 53 -3.51 14.97 7.70
CA ILE A 53 -4.74 15.50 8.30
C ILE A 53 -5.80 15.86 7.25
N PRO A 54 -5.49 16.57 6.14
CA PRO A 54 -6.50 16.89 5.14
C PRO A 54 -7.15 15.66 4.51
N LEU A 55 -6.38 14.59 4.26
CA LEU A 55 -6.93 13.34 3.73
C LEU A 55 -7.84 12.66 4.74
N LEU A 56 -7.42 12.58 6.00
CA LEU A 56 -8.23 12.01 7.08
C LEU A 56 -9.51 12.82 7.32
N GLY A 57 -9.42 14.16 7.24
CA GLY A 57 -10.56 15.07 7.30
C GLY A 57 -11.53 14.88 6.13
N PHE A 58 -11.03 14.70 4.91
CA PHE A 58 -11.85 14.36 3.74
C PHE A 58 -12.60 13.04 3.94
N VAL A 59 -11.91 12.00 4.43
CA VAL A 59 -12.55 10.71 4.72
C VAL A 59 -13.62 10.88 5.79
N TYR A 60 -13.30 11.52 6.91
CA TYR A 60 -14.24 11.77 8.01
C TYR A 60 -15.51 12.46 7.53
N THR A 61 -15.37 13.57 6.80
CA THR A 61 -16.51 14.36 6.31
C THR A 61 -17.30 13.64 5.21
N SER A 62 -16.65 12.85 4.36
CA SER A 62 -17.29 12.10 3.28
C SER A 62 -17.94 10.77 3.74
N ASN A 63 -17.72 10.37 5.00
CA ASN A 63 -18.12 9.06 5.52
C ASN A 63 -18.89 9.14 6.84
N ASN A 64 -19.82 10.09 6.95
CA ASN A 64 -20.68 10.25 8.13
C ASN A 64 -19.86 10.33 9.43
N LYS A 65 -18.75 11.09 9.42
CA LYS A 65 -17.88 11.29 10.58
C LYS A 65 -17.20 10.01 11.07
N SER A 66 -16.89 9.07 10.16
CA SER A 66 -16.13 7.86 10.45
C SER A 66 -14.85 7.81 9.60
N ILE A 67 -13.76 7.34 10.19
CA ILE A 67 -12.46 7.14 9.51
C ILE A 67 -12.12 5.66 9.42
N LEU A 68 -12.23 4.91 10.52
CA LEU A 68 -11.72 3.53 10.56
C LEU A 68 -12.48 2.58 9.63
N LYS A 69 -13.82 2.57 9.72
CA LYS A 69 -14.70 1.74 8.87
C LYS A 69 -14.55 1.98 7.35
N PRO A 70 -14.59 3.23 6.84
CA PRO A 70 -14.45 3.47 5.40
C PRO A 70 -13.04 3.24 4.88
N LEU A 71 -12.02 3.20 5.75
CA LEU A 71 -10.66 2.82 5.36
C LEU A 71 -10.41 1.32 5.49
N GLY A 72 -11.25 0.59 6.22
CA GLY A 72 -11.06 -0.86 6.41
C GLY A 72 -10.18 -1.22 7.61
N LEU A 73 -9.96 -0.26 8.52
CA LEU A 73 -9.13 -0.43 9.72
C LEU A 73 -9.84 -1.19 10.85
N GLU A 74 -11.17 -1.32 10.79
CA GLU A 74 -11.97 -2.18 11.70
C GLU A 74 -11.89 -3.67 11.31
N GLY A 75 -11.20 -4.00 10.21
CA GLY A 75 -11.01 -5.38 9.78
C GLY A 75 -10.17 -6.19 10.77
N ASN A 76 -10.25 -7.52 10.69
CA ASN A 76 -9.48 -8.41 11.56
C ASN A 76 -7.98 -8.36 11.19
N ALA A 77 -7.22 -7.58 11.95
CA ALA A 77 -5.79 -7.37 11.74
C ALA A 77 -4.97 -8.65 11.95
N LEU A 78 -5.25 -9.41 13.02
CA LEU A 78 -4.53 -10.66 13.32
C LEU A 78 -4.64 -11.66 12.16
N LYS A 79 -5.86 -11.86 11.64
CA LYS A 79 -6.09 -12.72 10.49
C LYS A 79 -5.30 -12.24 9.27
N ALA A 80 -5.32 -10.94 8.99
CA ALA A 80 -4.57 -10.36 7.89
C ALA A 80 -3.06 -10.57 8.02
N VAL A 81 -2.50 -10.36 9.22
CA VAL A 81 -1.08 -10.60 9.52
C VAL A 81 -0.72 -12.07 9.31
N LEU A 82 -1.50 -13.01 9.85
CA LEU A 82 -1.23 -14.44 9.71
C LEU A 82 -1.22 -14.88 8.24
N TYR A 83 -2.23 -14.51 7.46
CA TYR A 83 -2.27 -14.89 6.04
C TYR A 83 -1.18 -14.22 5.22
N SER A 84 -0.89 -12.94 5.48
CA SER A 84 0.18 -12.23 4.78
C SER A 84 1.55 -12.83 5.06
N PHE A 85 1.81 -13.24 6.31
CA PHE A 85 3.01 -13.98 6.65
C PHE A 85 3.09 -15.30 5.89
N LEU A 86 2.01 -16.10 5.88
CA LEU A 86 1.96 -17.36 5.13
C LEU A 86 2.21 -17.15 3.62
N PHE A 87 1.65 -16.10 3.04
CA PHE A 87 1.86 -15.80 1.62
C PHE A 87 3.30 -15.43 1.29
N THR A 88 4.00 -14.78 2.23
CA THR A 88 5.35 -14.25 2.03
C THR A 88 6.47 -15.21 2.45
N ILE A 89 6.15 -16.39 2.98
CA ILE A 89 7.13 -17.46 3.26
C ILE A 89 8.08 -17.71 2.08
N PRO A 90 7.64 -17.80 0.79
CA PRO A 90 8.54 -18.02 -0.32
C PRO A 90 9.58 -16.91 -0.48
N MET A 91 9.22 -15.65 -0.22
CA MET A 91 10.16 -14.54 -0.26
C MET A 91 11.16 -14.62 0.89
N PHE A 92 10.74 -14.91 2.13
CA PHE A 92 11.70 -15.11 3.23
C PHE A 92 12.67 -16.26 2.96
N ALA A 93 12.14 -17.41 2.51
CA ALA A 93 12.96 -18.58 2.20
C ALA A 93 13.91 -18.31 1.03
N GLY A 94 13.40 -17.73 -0.05
CA GLY A 94 14.17 -17.44 -1.24
C GLY A 94 15.24 -16.37 -1.03
N SER A 95 14.88 -15.26 -0.39
CA SER A 95 15.80 -14.20 -0.02
C SER A 95 16.87 -14.70 0.93
N GLY A 96 16.51 -15.54 1.92
CA GLY A 96 17.46 -16.19 2.82
C GLY A 96 18.44 -17.11 2.08
N ILE A 97 17.97 -17.93 1.14
CA ILE A 97 18.86 -18.78 0.33
C ILE A 97 19.82 -17.93 -0.51
N ILE A 98 19.32 -16.87 -1.15
CA ILE A 98 20.13 -15.96 -1.99
C ILE A 98 21.21 -15.25 -1.18
N SER A 99 20.90 -14.81 0.04
CA SER A 99 21.84 -14.10 0.91
C SER A 99 22.73 -15.01 1.76
N GLY A 100 22.59 -16.34 1.65
CA GLY A 100 23.26 -17.29 2.54
C GLY A 100 22.78 -17.19 4.00
N PHE A 101 21.54 -16.76 4.21
CA PHE A 101 20.93 -16.43 5.49
C PHE A 101 21.73 -15.39 6.29
N SER A 102 22.39 -14.47 5.58
CA SER A 102 22.96 -13.27 6.19
C SER A 102 21.84 -12.30 6.53
N PHE A 103 21.61 -12.08 7.82
CA PHE A 103 20.60 -11.16 8.34
C PHE A 103 21.23 -9.81 8.67
N GLY A 104 20.65 -8.71 8.18
CA GLY A 104 21.10 -7.38 8.53
C GLY A 104 20.07 -6.31 8.17
N ILE A 105 19.50 -5.66 9.18
CA ILE A 105 18.64 -4.49 9.02
C ILE A 105 18.87 -3.53 10.19
N SER A 106 19.06 -2.25 9.91
CA SER A 106 19.10 -1.25 10.98
C SER A 106 17.68 -0.98 11.50
N GLY A 107 17.56 -0.55 12.76
CA GLY A 107 16.25 -0.15 13.32
C GLY A 107 15.59 0.95 12.49
N GLU A 108 16.39 1.88 11.97
CA GLU A 108 15.91 2.95 11.08
C GLU A 108 15.29 2.39 9.80
N ARG A 109 15.99 1.46 9.12
CA ARG A 109 15.47 0.85 7.89
C ARG A 109 14.22 0.03 8.15
N PHE A 110 14.16 -0.69 9.27
CA PHE A 110 12.97 -1.42 9.69
C PHE A 110 11.76 -0.49 9.83
N TRP A 111 11.90 0.61 10.57
CA TRP A 111 10.78 1.54 10.78
C TRP A 111 10.36 2.26 9.50
N PHE A 112 11.30 2.80 8.72
CA PHE A 112 10.97 3.59 7.54
C PHE A 112 10.53 2.72 6.36
N TYR A 113 11.33 1.72 5.96
CA TYR A 113 11.10 0.94 4.75
C TYR A 113 10.16 -0.25 4.96
N CYS A 114 9.99 -0.75 6.19
CA CYS A 114 9.03 -1.83 6.44
C CYS A 114 7.74 -1.31 7.06
N VAL A 115 7.81 -0.68 8.23
CA VAL A 115 6.59 -0.35 9.00
C VAL A 115 5.84 0.84 8.42
N PHE A 116 6.49 2.00 8.27
CA PHE A 116 5.81 3.22 7.84
C PHE A 116 5.51 3.23 6.35
N ALA A 117 6.42 2.74 5.50
CA ALA A 117 6.11 2.52 4.09
C ALA A 117 4.86 1.65 3.95
N ALA A 118 4.82 0.47 4.58
CA ALA A 118 3.65 -0.41 4.48
C ALA A 118 2.38 0.20 5.08
N PHE A 119 2.47 0.89 6.21
CA PHE A 119 1.28 1.46 6.83
C PHE A 119 0.74 2.66 6.05
N PHE A 120 1.56 3.69 5.81
CA PHE A 120 1.08 4.95 5.23
C PHE A 120 0.81 4.86 3.74
N GLU A 121 1.60 4.06 2.99
CA GLU A 121 1.30 3.89 1.57
C GLU A 121 -0.01 3.14 1.36
N GLU A 122 -0.27 2.09 2.14
CA GLU A 122 -1.55 1.40 2.06
C GLU A 122 -2.70 2.25 2.60
N LEU A 123 -2.49 2.99 3.69
CA LEU A 123 -3.48 3.91 4.24
C LEU A 123 -3.89 4.95 3.19
N TYR A 124 -2.94 5.69 2.64
CA TYR A 124 -3.23 6.78 1.71
C TYR A 124 -3.64 6.26 0.34
N TYR A 125 -2.87 5.39 -0.30
CA TYR A 125 -3.17 5.01 -1.68
C TYR A 125 -4.23 3.92 -1.81
N ARG A 126 -4.30 2.97 -0.87
CA ARG A 126 -5.27 1.86 -0.94
C ARG A 126 -6.54 2.17 -0.15
N GLY A 127 -6.42 2.63 1.09
CA GLY A 127 -7.54 2.99 1.96
C GLY A 127 -8.26 4.26 1.49
N ILE A 128 -7.51 5.35 1.27
CA ILE A 128 -8.09 6.66 0.91
C ILE A 128 -8.26 6.78 -0.61
N PHE A 129 -7.20 6.75 -1.41
CA PHE A 129 -7.32 7.08 -2.84
C PHE A 129 -8.15 6.05 -3.60
N PHE A 130 -7.64 4.82 -3.72
CA PHE A 130 -8.34 3.74 -4.37
C PHE A 130 -9.67 3.43 -3.66
N GLY A 131 -9.63 3.30 -2.33
CA GLY A 131 -10.78 2.90 -1.53
C GLY A 131 -11.96 3.87 -1.61
N GLN A 132 -11.72 5.18 -1.55
CA GLN A 132 -12.79 6.17 -1.71
C GLN A 132 -13.27 6.21 -3.17
N LEU A 133 -12.38 6.20 -4.17
CA LEU A 133 -12.78 6.14 -5.59
C LEU A 133 -13.68 4.93 -5.86
N TYR A 134 -13.23 3.74 -5.51
CA TYR A 134 -13.98 2.53 -5.78
C TYR A 134 -15.26 2.48 -4.94
N ARG A 135 -15.22 2.74 -3.62
CA ARG A 135 -16.39 2.51 -2.74
C ARG A 135 -17.43 3.62 -2.76
N LYS A 136 -17.10 4.83 -3.20
CA LYS A 136 -17.99 6.01 -3.14
C LYS A 136 -18.42 6.57 -4.48
N THR A 137 -17.98 5.95 -5.56
CA THR A 137 -18.34 6.35 -6.92
C THR A 137 -18.81 5.12 -7.73
N ARG A 138 -19.27 5.35 -8.96
CA ARG A 138 -19.58 4.30 -9.93
C ARG A 138 -18.37 3.78 -10.70
N LEU A 139 -17.16 4.25 -10.40
CA LEU A 139 -15.96 3.70 -11.03
C LEU A 139 -15.81 2.22 -10.67
N GLY A 140 -15.61 1.39 -11.69
CA GLY A 140 -15.22 0.00 -11.50
C GLY A 140 -13.79 -0.13 -10.98
N PHE A 141 -13.38 -1.38 -10.76
CA PHE A 141 -12.09 -1.71 -10.19
C PHE A 141 -10.93 -1.15 -11.02
N LEU A 142 -10.94 -1.34 -12.35
CA LEU A 142 -9.84 -0.92 -13.20
C LEU A 142 -9.68 0.61 -13.28
N PRO A 143 -10.72 1.43 -13.54
CA PRO A 143 -10.56 2.88 -13.52
C PRO A 143 -10.13 3.42 -12.16
N ALA A 144 -10.70 2.93 -11.06
CA ALA A 144 -10.31 3.36 -9.71
C ALA A 144 -8.86 2.97 -9.39
N LEU A 145 -8.45 1.75 -9.75
CA LEU A 145 -7.08 1.27 -9.62
C LEU A 145 -6.13 2.12 -10.45
N PHE A 146 -6.42 2.33 -11.73
CA PHE A 146 -5.54 3.03 -12.67
C PHE A 146 -5.10 4.41 -12.15
N PHE A 147 -6.05 5.25 -11.71
CA PHE A 147 -5.73 6.57 -11.18
C PHE A 147 -4.85 6.49 -9.94
N SER A 148 -5.21 5.64 -8.97
CA SER A 148 -4.42 5.49 -7.74
C SER A 148 -3.03 4.90 -7.98
N ALA A 149 -2.92 3.89 -8.85
CA ALA A 149 -1.71 3.14 -9.11
C ALA A 149 -0.71 3.93 -9.98
N VAL A 150 -1.19 4.71 -10.95
CA VAL A 150 -0.32 5.61 -11.74
C VAL A 150 0.34 6.63 -10.82
N VAL A 151 -0.42 7.30 -9.96
CA VAL A 151 0.13 8.28 -9.01
C VAL A 151 1.12 7.59 -8.07
N PHE A 152 0.75 6.46 -7.48
CA PHE A 152 1.61 5.72 -6.57
C PHE A 152 2.93 5.25 -7.23
N ALA A 153 2.86 4.63 -8.41
CA ALA A 153 4.03 4.15 -9.12
C ALA A 153 4.95 5.28 -9.60
N SER A 154 4.39 6.44 -9.97
CA SER A 154 5.17 7.62 -10.37
C SER A 154 6.05 8.15 -9.24
N LEU A 155 5.61 8.01 -8.00
CA LEU A 155 6.38 8.42 -6.82
C LEU A 155 7.60 7.53 -6.55
N HIS A 156 7.76 6.42 -7.26
CA HIS A 156 8.89 5.52 -7.11
C HIS A 156 9.94 5.71 -8.20
N LEU A 157 9.68 6.57 -9.19
CA LEU A 157 10.60 6.82 -10.30
C LEU A 157 11.94 7.42 -9.84
N TYR A 158 12.01 8.02 -8.64
CA TYR A 158 13.27 8.54 -8.07
C TYR A 158 14.33 7.47 -7.78
N GLN A 159 13.94 6.18 -7.77
CA GLN A 159 14.86 5.08 -7.47
C GLN A 159 15.85 4.78 -8.61
N SER A 160 15.73 5.43 -9.78
CA SER A 160 16.72 5.34 -10.85
C SER A 160 16.64 6.54 -11.80
N ASN A 161 17.74 6.84 -12.48
CA ASN A 161 17.76 7.78 -13.62
C ASN A 161 17.82 7.05 -14.98
N ALA A 162 17.94 5.72 -14.99
CA ALA A 162 18.01 4.95 -16.22
C ALA A 162 16.62 4.58 -16.72
N PHE A 163 16.27 4.96 -17.96
CA PHE A 163 14.92 4.83 -18.51
C PHE A 163 14.31 3.42 -18.36
N TYR A 164 15.04 2.37 -18.77
CA TYR A 164 14.52 0.99 -18.68
C TYR A 164 14.34 0.52 -17.24
N THR A 165 15.22 0.93 -16.32
CA THR A 165 15.10 0.61 -14.90
C THR A 165 13.92 1.36 -14.28
N MET A 166 13.74 2.64 -14.60
CA MET A 166 12.58 3.43 -14.18
C MET A 166 11.26 2.83 -14.67
N LEU A 167 11.20 2.41 -15.94
CA LEU A 167 10.04 1.72 -16.49
C LEU A 167 9.76 0.41 -15.74
N GLY A 168 10.80 -0.36 -15.44
CA GLY A 168 10.71 -1.56 -14.61
C GLY A 168 10.14 -1.28 -13.22
N ILE A 169 10.69 -0.30 -12.50
CA ILE A 169 10.21 0.15 -11.18
C ILE A 169 8.74 0.57 -11.26
N PHE A 170 8.38 1.39 -12.24
CA PHE A 170 7.01 1.83 -12.45
C PHE A 170 6.06 0.64 -12.62
N LEU A 171 6.39 -0.29 -13.54
CA LEU A 171 5.53 -1.44 -13.82
C LEU A 171 5.42 -2.37 -12.61
N THR A 172 6.53 -2.65 -11.92
CA THR A 172 6.52 -3.50 -10.72
C THR A 172 5.66 -2.88 -9.61
N THR A 173 5.82 -1.58 -9.35
CA THR A 173 5.06 -0.87 -8.31
C THR A 173 3.58 -0.72 -8.71
N PHE A 174 3.28 -0.46 -9.99
CA PHE A 174 1.91 -0.39 -10.51
C PHE A 174 1.19 -1.73 -10.34
N LEU A 175 1.83 -2.84 -10.70
CA LEU A 175 1.27 -4.18 -10.53
C LEU A 175 1.11 -4.55 -9.05
N GLY A 176 2.08 -4.17 -8.21
CA GLY A 176 1.99 -4.32 -6.75
C GLY A 176 0.78 -3.58 -6.16
N ALA A 177 0.55 -2.34 -6.58
CA ALA A 177 -0.65 -1.58 -6.18
C ALA A 177 -1.94 -2.29 -6.62
N GLY A 178 -1.94 -2.90 -7.82
CA GLY A 178 -3.04 -3.74 -8.30
C GLY A 178 -3.33 -4.94 -7.41
N LEU A 179 -2.29 -5.68 -7.01
CA LEU A 179 -2.42 -6.81 -6.09
C LEU A 179 -2.97 -6.37 -4.72
N PHE A 180 -2.42 -5.31 -4.14
CA PHE A 180 -2.84 -4.83 -2.82
C PHE A 180 -4.26 -4.26 -2.83
N ALA A 181 -4.66 -3.58 -3.91
CA ALA A 181 -6.05 -3.16 -4.10
C ALA A 181 -6.99 -4.35 -4.27
N TRP A 182 -6.59 -5.37 -5.02
CA TRP A 182 -7.38 -6.59 -5.20
C TRP A 182 -7.56 -7.34 -3.87
N LEU A 183 -6.47 -7.55 -3.11
CA LEU A 183 -6.53 -8.18 -1.79
C LEU A 183 -7.41 -7.38 -0.83
N TYR A 184 -7.25 -6.05 -0.79
CA TYR A 184 -8.10 -5.17 0.02
C TYR A 184 -9.58 -5.42 -0.27
N VAL A 185 -10.01 -5.43 -1.53
CA VAL A 185 -11.41 -5.66 -1.91
C VAL A 185 -11.86 -7.10 -1.60
N GLU A 186 -11.08 -8.10 -1.99
CA GLU A 186 -11.47 -9.51 -1.86
C GLU A 186 -11.53 -10.00 -0.42
N TRP A 187 -10.75 -9.38 0.47
CA TRP A 187 -10.76 -9.63 1.91
C TRP A 187 -11.79 -8.79 2.67
N GLY A 188 -12.79 -8.25 1.96
CA GLY A 188 -13.92 -7.54 2.55
C GLY A 188 -13.59 -6.12 2.95
N TYR A 189 -12.74 -5.44 2.18
CA TYR A 189 -12.22 -4.11 2.51
C TYR A 189 -11.48 -4.08 3.85
N ASN A 190 -10.73 -5.14 4.16
CA ASN A 190 -9.85 -5.19 5.33
C ASN A 190 -8.47 -4.65 4.93
N LEU A 191 -8.14 -3.42 5.32
CA LEU A 191 -6.89 -2.78 4.90
C LEU A 191 -5.64 -3.45 5.46
N TRP A 192 -5.79 -4.12 6.60
CA TRP A 192 -4.68 -4.81 7.25
C TRP A 192 -4.06 -5.90 6.37
N ILE A 193 -4.80 -6.49 5.41
CA ILE A 193 -4.21 -7.48 4.49
C ILE A 193 -3.16 -6.84 3.59
N SER A 194 -3.43 -5.63 3.10
CA SER A 194 -2.52 -4.92 2.23
C SER A 194 -1.33 -4.39 3.03
N ILE A 195 -1.58 -3.82 4.22
CA ILE A 195 -0.53 -3.35 5.14
C ILE A 195 0.41 -4.50 5.52
N ALA A 196 -0.14 -5.64 5.97
CA ALA A 196 0.68 -6.76 6.42
C ALA A 196 1.43 -7.42 5.26
N MET A 197 0.78 -7.58 4.09
CA MET A 197 1.44 -8.14 2.91
C MET A 197 2.61 -7.26 2.48
N HIS A 198 2.40 -5.95 2.37
CA HIS A 198 3.44 -5.00 2.03
C HIS A 198 4.57 -5.02 3.07
N PHE A 199 4.24 -4.97 4.36
CA PHE A 199 5.22 -5.05 5.44
C PHE A 199 6.10 -6.29 5.32
N PHE A 200 5.53 -7.48 5.17
CA PHE A 200 6.31 -8.72 5.09
C PHE A 200 7.13 -8.83 3.80
N MET A 201 6.60 -8.34 2.67
CA MET A 201 7.36 -8.27 1.43
C MET A 201 8.59 -7.37 1.59
N ASN A 202 8.43 -6.16 2.15
CA ASN A 202 9.54 -5.25 2.40
C ASN A 202 10.50 -5.82 3.45
N LEU A 203 9.99 -6.41 4.52
CA LEU A 203 10.82 -7.00 5.57
C LEU A 203 11.71 -8.11 5.01
N SER A 204 11.17 -9.00 4.17
CA SER A 204 11.95 -10.04 3.50
C SER A 204 12.98 -9.49 2.51
N TRP A 205 12.76 -8.28 2.01
CA TRP A 205 13.68 -7.61 1.09
C TRP A 205 14.84 -6.95 1.84
N GLU A 206 14.49 -6.24 2.92
CA GLU A 206 15.38 -5.43 3.74
C GLU A 206 16.29 -6.27 4.63
N ILE A 207 15.74 -7.27 5.34
CA ILE A 207 16.53 -8.16 6.23
C ILE A 207 17.65 -8.88 5.48
N PHE A 208 17.43 -9.21 4.21
CA PHE A 208 18.38 -9.95 3.39
C PHE A 208 19.10 -9.07 2.34
N SER A 209 18.90 -7.75 2.38
CA SER A 209 19.57 -6.76 1.50
C SER A 209 19.54 -7.15 0.00
N ILE A 210 18.37 -7.55 -0.49
CA ILE A 210 18.23 -8.22 -1.80
C ILE A 210 18.49 -7.32 -3.00
N SER A 211 18.10 -6.04 -2.93
CA SER A 211 18.26 -5.05 -3.99
C SER A 211 18.02 -3.65 -3.47
N GLU A 212 18.63 -2.66 -4.11
CA GLU A 212 18.53 -1.23 -3.79
C GLU A 212 17.20 -0.58 -4.23
N ASN A 213 16.48 -1.20 -5.16
CA ASN A 213 15.22 -0.67 -5.70
C ASN A 213 14.13 -1.74 -5.87
N ALA A 214 12.90 -1.26 -6.15
CA ALA A 214 11.69 -2.08 -6.23
C ALA A 214 11.69 -3.09 -7.39
N LEU A 215 12.45 -2.85 -8.46
CA LEU A 215 12.55 -3.76 -9.61
C LEU A 215 13.19 -5.09 -9.19
N GLY A 216 14.23 -5.02 -8.37
CA GLY A 216 14.92 -6.21 -7.87
C GLY A 216 15.73 -6.97 -8.92
N ASN A 217 16.24 -8.12 -8.50
CA ASN A 217 16.96 -9.04 -9.37
C ASN A 217 16.06 -10.20 -9.82
N LEU A 218 16.52 -10.95 -10.83
CA LEU A 218 15.73 -12.02 -11.45
C LEU A 218 15.36 -13.13 -10.46
N SER A 219 16.30 -13.54 -9.60
CA SER A 219 16.09 -14.64 -8.64
C SER A 219 15.08 -14.27 -7.56
N ALA A 220 15.18 -13.07 -6.98
CA ALA A 220 14.22 -12.57 -5.99
C ALA A 220 12.81 -12.39 -6.58
N ASN A 221 12.73 -11.98 -7.85
CA ASN A 221 11.45 -11.85 -8.55
C ASN A 221 10.73 -13.17 -8.76
N TRP A 222 11.45 -14.31 -8.83
CA TRP A 222 10.81 -15.62 -8.87
C TRP A 222 10.06 -15.92 -7.57
N PHE A 223 10.68 -15.69 -6.42
CA PHE A 223 10.03 -15.86 -5.12
C PHE A 223 8.89 -14.87 -4.90
N ARG A 224 9.05 -13.63 -5.41
CA ARG A 224 7.96 -12.64 -5.44
C ARG A 224 6.76 -13.17 -6.23
N LEU A 225 6.99 -13.75 -7.42
CA LEU A 225 5.92 -14.31 -8.23
C LEU A 225 5.20 -15.47 -7.50
N VAL A 226 5.95 -16.38 -6.85
CA VAL A 226 5.36 -17.47 -6.07
C VAL A 226 4.49 -16.92 -4.92
N THR A 227 4.99 -15.92 -4.19
CA THR A 227 4.23 -15.21 -3.15
C THR A 227 2.92 -14.63 -3.69
N ILE A 228 2.94 -14.00 -4.87
CA ILE A 228 1.75 -13.44 -5.54
C ILE A 228 0.76 -14.55 -5.89
N VAL A 229 1.23 -15.64 -6.50
CA VAL A 229 0.41 -16.80 -6.87
C VAL A 229 -0.24 -17.43 -5.64
N LEU A 230 0.51 -17.58 -4.54
CA LEU A 230 -0.03 -18.11 -3.28
C LEU A 230 -1.10 -17.19 -2.69
N ALA A 231 -0.87 -15.88 -2.68
CA ALA A 231 -1.85 -14.92 -2.18
C ALA A 231 -3.16 -14.96 -2.98
N ILE A 232 -3.08 -14.97 -4.31
CA ILE A 232 -4.24 -15.04 -5.21
C ILE A 232 -4.95 -16.40 -5.07
N GLY A 233 -4.21 -17.50 -5.22
CA GLY A 233 -4.74 -18.85 -5.19
C GLY A 233 -5.42 -19.18 -3.86
N THR A 234 -4.77 -18.84 -2.75
CA THR A 234 -5.34 -19.06 -1.41
C THR A 234 -6.58 -18.20 -1.20
N THR A 235 -6.56 -16.93 -1.61
CA THR A 235 -7.75 -16.06 -1.52
C THR A 235 -8.93 -16.66 -2.28
N ILE A 236 -8.74 -17.12 -3.51
CA ILE A 236 -9.78 -17.76 -4.32
C ILE A 236 -10.29 -19.04 -3.65
N ILE A 237 -9.39 -19.92 -3.20
CA ILE A 237 -9.75 -21.18 -2.53
C ILE A 237 -10.55 -20.93 -1.26
N LEU A 238 -10.13 -20.00 -0.40
CA LEU A 238 -10.84 -19.66 0.83
C LEU A 238 -12.23 -19.10 0.56
N LYS A 239 -12.38 -18.26 -0.45
CA LYS A 239 -13.69 -17.73 -0.83
C LYS A 239 -14.61 -18.83 -1.35
N LYS A 240 -14.10 -19.72 -2.22
CA LYS A 240 -14.84 -20.88 -2.71
C LYS A 240 -15.28 -21.81 -1.56
N ARG A 241 -14.38 -22.11 -0.61
CA ARG A 241 -14.70 -22.94 0.58
C ARG A 241 -15.79 -22.33 1.47
N LYS A 242 -15.94 -21.00 1.45
CA LYS A 242 -16.99 -20.27 2.19
C LYS A 242 -18.25 -20.04 1.38
N GLY A 243 -18.35 -20.55 0.15
CA GLY A 243 -19.47 -20.27 -0.75
C GLY A 243 -19.55 -18.80 -1.21
N LEU A 244 -18.45 -18.04 -1.11
CA LEU A 244 -18.40 -16.63 -1.49
C LEU A 244 -17.84 -16.47 -2.91
N GLY A 245 -18.51 -15.67 -3.73
CA GLY A 245 -17.98 -15.21 -5.01
C GLY A 245 -16.89 -14.13 -4.86
N LEU A 246 -16.08 -13.93 -5.89
CA LEU A 246 -15.16 -12.79 -5.97
C LEU A 246 -15.96 -11.48 -6.00
N ALA A 247 -15.46 -10.45 -5.32
CA ALA A 247 -16.08 -9.12 -5.32
C ALA A 247 -15.77 -8.37 -6.63
N ILE A 248 -14.60 -8.61 -7.20
CA ILE A 248 -14.18 -8.11 -8.50
C ILE A 248 -14.60 -9.14 -9.56
N THR A 249 -15.56 -8.76 -10.38
CA THR A 249 -16.15 -9.56 -11.46
C THR A 249 -16.23 -8.72 -12.72
N LYS A 250 -16.63 -9.32 -13.86
CA LYS A 250 -16.90 -8.57 -15.10
C LYS A 250 -17.86 -7.39 -14.88
N LYS A 251 -18.83 -7.54 -13.97
CA LYS A 251 -19.84 -6.50 -13.66
C LYS A 251 -19.29 -5.34 -12.84
N THR A 252 -18.19 -5.52 -12.11
CA THR A 252 -17.59 -4.49 -11.25
C THR A 252 -16.25 -3.97 -11.77
N LEU A 253 -15.84 -4.44 -12.96
CA LEU A 253 -14.52 -4.18 -13.51
C LEU A 253 -14.35 -2.76 -14.03
N PHE A 254 -15.34 -2.22 -14.75
CA PHE A 254 -15.27 -0.91 -15.40
C PHE A 254 -16.22 0.13 -14.80
N VAL A 255 -17.48 -0.25 -14.52
CA VAL A 255 -18.51 0.62 -13.93
C VAL A 255 -19.32 -0.20 -12.91
N LYS A 256 -19.85 0.44 -11.86
CA LYS A 256 -20.69 -0.16 -10.82
C LYS A 256 -22.04 0.54 -10.69
#